data_AF-A0A7Y7PST5-F1
#
_entry.id   AF-A0A7Y7PST5-F1
#
_cell.length_a   1.000
_cell.length_b   1.000
_cell.length_c   1.000
_cell.angle_alpha   90.00
_cell.angle_beta   90.00
_cell.angle_gamma   90.00
#
_symmetry.space_group_name_H-M   'P 1'
#
loop_
_entity.id
_entity.type
_entity.pdbx_description
1 polymer ?
#
loop_
_entity_poly.entity_id
_entity_poly.type
_entity_poly.pdbx_seq_one_letter_code
_entity_poly.pdbx_strand_id
1 'polypeptide(L)'
;MATIALRRPAGQAGAALSGANQRFRYLKLRVNNRALTLDHLLVSFDYGPAVSLPLRYRLVAGRDSAPLNLQRLQGRRISRVDLWYSSDAGLFNPVSVTVLGLR
;
A
#
# COMPACT_ATOMS: atom_id res chain seq x y z
N MET A 1 2.56 10.01 -4.38
CA MET A 1 1.97 9.78 -3.05
C MET A 1 0.47 9.58 -3.23
N ALA A 2 -0.09 8.57 -2.59
CA ALA A 2 -1.54 8.34 -2.52
C ALA A 2 -1.92 7.96 -1.08
N THR A 3 -3.15 8.24 -0.66
CA THR A 3 -3.63 7.90 0.69
C THR A 3 -4.85 7.00 0.59
N ILE A 4 -4.86 5.95 1.40
CA ILE A 4 -5.93 4.95 1.49
C ILE A 4 -6.52 5.04 2.89
N ALA A 5 -7.84 5.21 2.98
CA ALA A 5 -8.57 5.20 4.25
C ALA A 5 -9.24 3.84 4.46
N LEU A 6 -8.87 3.16 5.53
CA LEU A 6 -9.39 1.85 5.93
C LEU A 6 -10.53 2.07 6.92
N ARG A 7 -11.77 1.76 6.51
CA ARG A 7 -13.00 2.03 7.29
C ARG A 7 -13.63 0.76 7.87
N ARG A 8 -13.05 -0.40 7.59
CA ARG A 8 -13.50 -1.71 8.06
C ARG A 8 -12.38 -2.32 8.91
N PRO A 9 -12.68 -3.17 9.89
CA PRO A 9 -11.65 -3.79 10.71
C PRO A 9 -10.72 -4.69 9.90
N ALA A 10 -11.24 -5.37 8.88
CA ALA A 10 -10.44 -6.16 7.95
C ALA A 10 -11.01 -6.10 6.53
N GLY A 11 -10.15 -6.39 5.56
CA GLY A 11 -10.56 -6.55 4.16
C GLY A 11 -9.50 -6.09 3.19
N GLN A 12 -9.96 -5.68 2.01
CA GLN A 12 -9.12 -5.15 0.94
C GLN A 12 -9.45 -3.67 0.71
N ALA A 13 -8.43 -2.83 0.56
CA ALA A 13 -8.58 -1.44 0.17
C ALA A 13 -7.40 -1.00 -0.69
N GLY A 14 -7.65 -0.10 -1.64
CA GLY A 14 -6.60 0.35 -2.56
C GLY A 14 -6.84 1.74 -3.12
N ALA A 15 -5.79 2.27 -3.72
CA ALA A 15 -5.81 3.55 -4.41
C ALA A 15 -5.17 3.42 -5.79
N ALA A 16 -5.76 4.13 -6.76
CA ALA A 16 -5.11 4.38 -8.04
C ALA A 16 -3.92 5.32 -7.83
N LEU A 17 -2.84 5.05 -8.54
CA LEU A 17 -1.67 5.92 -8.61
C LEU A 17 -1.73 6.65 -9.94
N SER A 18 -1.68 7.98 -9.92
CA SER A 18 -1.72 8.82 -11.13
C SER A 18 -0.55 9.81 -11.19
N GLY A 19 -0.19 10.25 -12.41
CA GLY A 19 0.81 11.29 -12.66
C GLY A 19 2.26 10.84 -12.48
N ALA A 20 3.11 11.70 -11.90
CA ALA A 20 4.52 11.41 -11.60
C ALA A 20 4.71 10.19 -10.67
N ASN A 21 3.61 9.72 -10.06
CA ASN A 21 3.56 8.66 -9.08
C ASN A 21 3.44 7.24 -9.67
N GLN A 22 3.93 7.02 -10.89
CA GLN A 22 3.72 5.73 -11.56
C GLN A 22 5.03 5.06 -11.98
N ARG A 23 6.19 5.75 -11.90
CA ARG A 23 7.53 5.21 -12.20
C ARG A 23 8.36 5.05 -10.92
N PHE A 24 7.85 4.26 -9.98
CA PHE A 24 8.53 4.00 -8.72
C PHE A 24 9.39 2.74 -8.78
N ARG A 25 10.60 2.83 -8.22
CA ARG A 25 11.47 1.66 -8.03
C ARG A 25 11.26 1.01 -6.66
N TYR A 26 10.76 1.77 -5.69
CA TYR A 26 10.42 1.27 -4.37
C TYR A 26 9.08 1.82 -3.90
N LEU A 27 8.36 1.04 -3.11
CA LEU A 27 7.16 1.47 -2.40
C LEU A 27 7.38 1.40 -0.90
N LYS A 28 6.90 2.42 -0.18
CA LYS A 28 6.87 2.43 1.27
C LYS A 28 5.46 2.77 1.74
N LEU A 29 5.01 2.07 2.76
CA LEU A 29 3.70 2.28 3.37
C LEU A 29 3.91 2.97 4.72
N ARG A 30 3.21 4.07 4.95
CA ARG A 30 3.21 4.76 6.23
C ARG A 30 1.82 4.67 6.83
N VAL A 31 1.72 4.24 8.07
CA VAL A 31 0.44 4.32 8.79
C VAL A 31 0.43 5.58 9.62
N ASN A 32 -0.55 6.44 9.39
CA ASN A 32 -0.51 7.81 9.92
C ASN A 32 -1.00 7.89 11.37
N ASN A 33 -2.01 7.09 11.74
CA ASN A 33 -2.75 7.31 12.99
C ASN A 33 -2.85 6.09 13.92
N ARG A 34 -2.92 4.86 13.40
CA ARG A 34 -3.15 3.64 14.21
C ARG A 34 -2.31 2.46 13.73
N ALA A 35 -2.26 1.38 14.49
CA ALA A 35 -1.57 0.18 14.04
C ALA A 35 -2.45 -0.62 13.07
N LEU A 36 -1.82 -1.36 12.16
CA LEU A 36 -2.51 -2.35 11.32
C LEU A 36 -1.57 -3.50 10.96
N THR A 37 -2.14 -4.65 10.67
CA THR A 37 -1.41 -5.81 10.14
C THR A 37 -1.65 -5.89 8.64
N LEU A 38 -0.58 -5.98 7.86
CA LEU A 38 -0.64 -6.20 6.42
C LEU A 38 -0.32 -7.65 6.09
N ASP A 39 -1.21 -8.27 5.32
CA ASP A 39 -1.03 -9.64 4.86
C ASP A 39 -0.34 -9.64 3.49
N HIS A 40 -0.96 -8.97 2.53
CA HIS A 40 -0.55 -8.95 1.13
C HIS A 40 -0.73 -7.58 0.48
N LEU A 41 0.13 -7.30 -0.50
CA LEU A 41 0.05 -6.15 -1.38
C LEU A 41 -0.11 -6.61 -2.82
N LEU A 42 -1.21 -6.24 -3.47
CA LEU A 42 -1.35 -6.41 -4.91
C LEU A 42 -0.95 -5.12 -5.61
N VAL A 43 0.03 -5.22 -6.50
CA VAL A 43 0.49 -4.14 -7.35
C VAL A 43 -0.03 -4.40 -8.76
N SER A 44 -0.86 -3.50 -9.24
CA SER A 44 -1.40 -3.53 -10.61
C SER A 44 -0.68 -2.51 -11.47
N PHE A 45 -0.50 -2.86 -12.73
CA PHE A 45 0.31 -2.10 -13.68
C PHE A 45 -0.57 -1.62 -14.83
N ASP A 46 -0.10 -0.63 -15.59
CA ASP A 46 -0.81 -0.19 -16.79
C ASP A 46 -0.87 -1.31 -17.84
N TYR A 47 0.14 -2.20 -17.87
CA TYR A 47 0.20 -3.34 -18.78
C TYR A 47 0.79 -4.58 -18.11
N GLY A 48 0.19 -5.74 -18.43
CA GLY A 48 0.62 -7.06 -17.95
C GLY A 48 0.00 -7.49 -16.61
N PRO A 49 0.41 -8.65 -16.09
CA PRO A 49 -0.21 -9.23 -14.90
C PRO A 49 0.12 -8.44 -13.63
N ALA A 50 -0.85 -8.34 -12.72
CA ALA A 50 -0.62 -7.82 -11.38
C ALA A 50 0.30 -8.75 -10.57
N VAL A 51 0.98 -8.20 -9.57
CA VAL A 51 1.94 -8.93 -8.73
C VAL A 51 1.50 -8.83 -7.28
N SER A 52 1.34 -9.98 -6.64
CA SER A 52 1.08 -10.08 -5.20
C SER A 52 2.38 -10.24 -4.44
N LEU A 53 2.59 -9.39 -3.43
CA LEU A 53 3.74 -9.40 -2.53
C LEU A 53 3.26 -9.76 -1.12
N PRO A 54 3.74 -10.86 -0.52
CA PRO A 54 3.45 -11.16 0.87
C PRO A 54 4.22 -10.18 1.78
N LEU A 55 3.51 -9.52 2.68
CA LEU A 55 4.09 -8.56 3.62
C LEU A 55 4.17 -9.14 5.03
N ARG A 56 3.10 -9.78 5.52
CA ARG A 56 3.04 -10.46 6.85
C ARG A 56 3.77 -9.71 7.97
N TYR A 57 3.56 -8.41 8.09
CA TYR A 57 4.11 -7.61 9.20
C TYR A 57 3.11 -6.58 9.73
N ARG A 58 3.26 -6.28 11.03
CA ARG A 58 2.47 -5.26 11.72
C ARG A 58 3.14 -3.90 11.60
N LEU A 59 2.41 -2.91 11.13
CA LEU A 59 2.80 -1.51 11.13
C LEU A 59 2.19 -0.82 12.34
N VAL A 60 3.00 -0.06 13.06
CA VAL A 60 2.54 0.77 14.18
C VAL A 60 2.30 2.21 13.72
N ALA A 61 1.48 2.94 14.46
CA ALA A 61 1.15 4.32 14.15
C ALA A 61 2.41 5.19 14.02
N GLY A 62 2.44 6.04 12.99
CA GLY A 62 3.54 6.95 12.70
C GLY A 62 4.79 6.31 12.13
N ARG A 63 4.84 4.97 11.98
CA ARG A 63 5.98 4.26 11.40
C ARG A 63 5.77 3.95 9.93
N ASP A 64 6.91 3.82 9.28
CA ASP A 64 7.02 3.42 7.90
C ASP A 64 7.34 1.93 7.81
N SER A 65 6.84 1.29 6.75
CA SER A 65 7.25 -0.06 6.38
C SER A 65 8.69 -0.10 5.91
N ALA A 66 9.25 -1.31 5.84
CA ALA A 66 10.43 -1.53 5.01
C ALA A 66 10.12 -1.13 3.55
N PRO A 67 11.10 -0.56 2.82
CA PRO A 67 10.93 -0.27 1.41
C PRO A 67 10.78 -1.59 0.63
N LEU A 68 9.69 -1.69 -0.11
CA LEU A 68 9.39 -2.81 -1.01
C LEU A 68 10.10 -2.58 -2.32
N ASN A 69 10.99 -3.50 -2.68
CA ASN A 69 11.73 -3.42 -3.94
C ASN A 69 10.85 -3.86 -5.11
N LEU A 70 10.55 -2.90 -5.99
CA LEU A 70 9.78 -3.12 -7.21
C LEU A 70 10.66 -3.21 -8.46
N GLN A 71 11.98 -3.03 -8.35
CA GLN A 71 12.90 -3.16 -9.48
C GLN A 71 12.87 -4.57 -10.08
N ARG A 72 12.60 -5.59 -9.25
CA ARG A 72 12.32 -6.96 -9.71
C ARG A 72 11.11 -7.06 -10.64
N LEU A 73 10.27 -6.03 -10.70
CA LEU A 73 9.07 -5.93 -11.53
C LEU A 73 9.34 -5.14 -12.82
N GLN A 74 10.61 -5.07 -13.24
CA GLN A 74 11.09 -4.56 -14.53
C GLN A 74 10.71 -3.10 -14.86
N GLY A 75 10.52 -2.26 -13.83
CA GLY A 75 10.27 -0.82 -14.04
C GLY A 75 8.92 -0.48 -14.68
N ARG A 76 7.96 -1.40 -14.63
CA ARG A 76 6.62 -1.19 -15.16
C ARG A 76 5.88 -0.08 -14.44
N ARG A 77 5.04 0.63 -15.18
CA ARG A 77 4.24 1.75 -14.67
C ARG A 77 3.12 1.20 -13.77
N ILE A 78 3.11 1.59 -12.51
CA ILE A 78 2.12 1.13 -11.53
C ILE A 78 0.86 1.97 -11.67
N SER A 79 -0.28 1.30 -11.82
CA SER A 79 -1.60 1.94 -11.99
C SER A 79 -2.38 1.96 -10.68
N ARG A 80 -2.26 0.92 -9.86
CA ARG A 80 -3.05 0.75 -8.64
C ARG A 80 -2.32 -0.13 -7.63
N VAL A 81 -2.58 0.15 -6.35
CA VAL A 81 -2.10 -0.67 -5.24
C VAL A 81 -3.29 -1.02 -4.35
N ASP A 82 -3.44 -2.32 -4.06
CA ASP A 82 -4.47 -2.84 -3.14
C ASP A 82 -3.80 -3.60 -1.98
N LEU A 83 -4.29 -3.34 -0.77
CA LEU A 83 -3.77 -3.84 0.50
C LEU A 83 -4.80 -4.79 1.11
N TRP A 84 -4.36 -5.97 1.53
CA TRP A 84 -5.11 -6.82 2.46
C TRP A 84 -4.63 -6.55 3.87
N TYR A 85 -5.58 -6.29 4.76
CA TYR A 85 -5.27 -5.81 6.09
C TYR A 85 -6.25 -6.33 7.14
N SER A 86 -5.76 -6.28 8.38
CA SER A 86 -6.55 -6.36 9.61
C SER A 86 -6.11 -5.28 10.59
N SER A 87 -7.06 -4.69 11.31
CA SER A 87 -6.87 -3.54 12.20
C SER A 87 -8.06 -3.40 13.15
N ASP A 88 -7.92 -2.49 14.13
CA ASP A 88 -9.01 -2.01 14.98
C ASP A 88 -9.83 -0.86 14.33
N ALA A 89 -9.73 -0.66 13.01
CA ALA A 89 -10.42 0.40 12.30
C ALA A 89 -11.95 0.26 12.34
N GLY A 90 -12.65 1.40 12.34
CA GLY A 90 -14.11 1.47 12.25
C GLY A 90 -14.60 2.58 11.33
N LEU A 91 -15.90 2.59 11.03
CA LEU A 91 -16.51 3.52 10.08
C LEU A 91 -16.26 5.00 10.44
N PHE A 92 -16.36 5.32 11.73
CA PHE A 92 -16.17 6.66 12.29
C PHE A 92 -14.73 6.94 12.74
N ASN A 93 -13.85 5.94 12.66
CA ASN A 93 -12.47 6.06 13.10
C ASN A 93 -11.55 5.23 12.20
N PRO A 94 -11.30 5.70 10.96
CA PRO A 94 -10.56 4.94 9.97
C PRO A 94 -9.05 4.93 10.25
N VAL A 95 -8.36 3.88 9.79
CA VAL A 95 -6.90 3.88 9.71
C VAL A 95 -6.49 4.55 8.39
N SER A 96 -5.54 5.47 8.44
CA SER A 96 -5.01 6.15 7.25
C SER A 96 -3.64 5.60 6.89
N VAL A 97 -3.52 5.12 5.65
CA VAL A 97 -2.27 4.59 5.09
C VAL A 97 -1.83 5.44 3.92
N THR A 98 -0.62 5.97 3.97
CA THR A 98 -0.01 6.68 2.86
C THR A 98 0.94 5.77 2.11
N VAL A 99 0.74 5.70 0.80
CA VAL A 99 1.61 5.01 -0.16
C VAL A 99 2.61 6.04 -0.70
N LEU A 100 3.87 5.83 -0.36
CA LEU A 100 5.02 6.63 -0.80
C LEU A 100 5.78 5.84 -1.86
N GLY A 101 5.95 6.43 -3.02
CA GLY A 101 6.79 5.84 -4.05
C GLY A 101 8.13 6.57 -4.12
N LEU A 102 9.20 5.80 -4.25
CA LEU A 102 10.58 6.28 -4.29
C LEU A 102 11.19 5.89 -5.64
N ARG A 103 12.11 6.73 -6.13
CA ARG A 103 12.89 6.49 -7.36
C ARG A 103 14.18 5.74 -7.09
#